data_AF-A0A3M9YZW2-F1
#
_entry.id   AF-A0A3M9YZW2-F1
#
_cell.length_a   1.000
_cell.length_b   1.000
_cell.length_c   1.000
_cell.angle_alpha   90.00
_cell.angle_beta   90.00
_cell.angle_gamma   90.00
#
_symmetry.space_group_name_H-M   'P 1'
#
loop_
_entity.id
_entity.type
_entity.pdbx_description
1 polymer ?
#
loop_
_entity_poly.entity_id
_entity_poly.type
_entity_poly.pdbx_seq_one_letter_code
_entity_poly.pdbx_strand_id
1 'polypeptide(L)'
;MLLYQLVPQYAVIVADAKQVLIVGGIALALLSLANMKDVRKGIISVVLVVTVAQIFWWAIFNFQFLSNFAGWIRPEIYGPDGEATRFKLFGVNAILDNMHSLLHWLFGLGPGHTVDRLGGWMLRDYSSLLAPLGATTNTIAAQVWSQMAASWLANGSTMFSPFFGWAAVWGDLGIVGIVTYCYLYFLIWRYLCKDDVSKFQLLCVFVVGWVQAGLQEPGFMLFVASLIGLRWQEVRKQLDEKVI
;
A
#
# COMPACT_ATOMS: atom_id res chain seq x y z
N MET A 1 3.76 14.06 -29.36
CA MET A 1 2.89 12.89 -29.13
C MET A 1 3.66 11.62 -28.71
N LEU A 2 4.91 11.41 -29.17
CA LEU A 2 5.77 10.30 -28.71
C LEU A 2 6.36 10.46 -27.29
N LEU A 3 6.65 11.70 -26.85
CA LEU A 3 7.22 11.96 -25.51
C LEU A 3 6.28 11.56 -24.35
N TYR A 4 4.95 11.70 -24.52
CA TYR A 4 3.98 11.38 -23.46
C TYR A 4 3.81 9.88 -23.20
N GLN A 5 4.13 9.03 -24.18
CA GLN A 5 4.09 7.56 -24.01
C GLN A 5 5.40 7.00 -23.46
N LEU A 6 6.52 7.71 -23.66
CA LEU A 6 7.83 7.33 -23.15
C LEU A 6 8.00 7.68 -21.67
N VAL A 7 7.46 8.81 -21.21
CA VAL A 7 7.60 9.24 -19.80
C VAL A 7 7.09 8.19 -18.79
N PRO A 8 5.93 7.53 -18.96
CA PRO A 8 5.49 6.47 -18.05
C PRO A 8 6.39 5.23 -18.07
N GLN A 9 6.88 4.83 -19.25
CA GLN A 9 7.74 3.65 -19.39
C GLN A 9 9.10 3.88 -18.77
N TYR A 10 9.71 5.05 -19.01
CA TYR A 10 10.93 5.47 -18.34
C TYR A 10 10.72 5.65 -16.84
N ALA A 11 9.59 6.21 -16.39
CA ALA A 11 9.32 6.34 -14.96
C ALA A 11 9.21 4.97 -14.25
N VAL A 12 8.60 3.96 -14.87
CA VAL A 12 8.52 2.61 -14.28
C VAL A 12 9.88 1.89 -14.28
N ILE A 13 10.67 2.06 -15.35
CA ILE A 13 12.02 1.47 -15.46
C ILE A 13 13.02 2.17 -14.52
N VAL A 14 12.93 3.50 -14.38
CA VAL A 14 13.82 4.31 -13.52
C VAL A 14 13.42 4.20 -12.05
N ALA A 15 12.14 4.04 -11.71
CA ALA A 15 11.68 3.98 -10.32
C ALA A 15 11.89 2.61 -9.64
N ASP A 16 12.34 1.57 -10.36
CA ASP A 16 12.39 0.16 -9.90
C ASP A 16 11.15 -0.26 -9.09
N ALA A 17 9.98 0.26 -9.46
CA ALA A 17 8.77 0.22 -8.66
C ALA A 17 7.90 -0.99 -9.00
N LYS A 18 8.50 -2.18 -8.98
CA LYS A 18 7.85 -3.46 -9.35
C LYS A 18 6.55 -3.70 -8.58
N GLN A 19 6.48 -3.22 -7.34
CA GLN A 19 5.31 -3.30 -6.47
C GLN A 19 4.09 -2.55 -7.00
N VAL A 20 4.29 -1.51 -7.83
CA VAL A 20 3.18 -0.75 -8.44
C VAL A 20 2.37 -1.62 -9.39
N LEU A 21 3.02 -2.54 -10.13
CA LEU A 21 2.32 -3.48 -11.01
C LEU A 21 1.46 -4.46 -10.21
N ILE A 22 1.97 -4.98 -9.09
CA ILE A 22 1.20 -5.84 -8.19
C ILE A 22 0.03 -5.06 -7.57
N VAL A 23 0.29 -3.87 -7.05
CA VAL A 23 -0.75 -2.99 -6.48
C VAL A 23 -1.87 -2.75 -7.50
N GLY A 24 -1.53 -2.36 -8.72
CA GLY A 24 -2.50 -2.13 -9.79
C GLY A 24 -3.25 -3.40 -10.17
N GLY A 25 -2.57 -4.53 -10.28
CA GLY A 25 -3.20 -5.83 -10.57
C GLY A 25 -4.20 -6.26 -9.50
N ILE A 26 -3.84 -6.18 -8.22
CA ILE A 26 -4.73 -6.47 -7.09
C ILE A 26 -5.90 -5.49 -7.06
N ALA A 27 -5.65 -4.18 -7.25
CA ALA A 27 -6.70 -3.17 -7.27
C ALA A 27 -7.70 -3.40 -8.42
N LEU A 28 -7.23 -3.80 -9.61
CA LEU A 28 -8.11 -4.20 -10.72
C LEU A 28 -8.92 -5.46 -10.40
N ALA A 29 -8.31 -6.46 -9.77
CA ALA A 29 -9.02 -7.65 -9.32
C ALA A 29 -10.13 -7.29 -8.30
N LEU A 30 -9.81 -6.48 -7.30
CA LEU A 30 -10.77 -5.99 -6.30
C LEU A 30 -11.91 -5.20 -6.96
N LEU A 31 -11.59 -4.33 -7.92
CA LEU A 31 -12.61 -3.56 -8.64
C LEU A 31 -13.52 -4.46 -9.49
N SER A 32 -12.94 -5.46 -10.15
CA SER A 32 -13.68 -6.45 -10.94
C SER A 32 -14.64 -7.24 -10.06
N LEU A 33 -14.19 -7.64 -8.86
CA LEU A 33 -15.03 -8.29 -7.85
C LEU A 33 -16.14 -7.36 -7.34
N ALA A 34 -15.82 -6.10 -7.04
CA ALA A 34 -16.79 -5.12 -6.55
C ALA A 34 -17.89 -4.78 -7.58
N ASN A 35 -17.57 -4.84 -8.87
CA ASN A 35 -18.51 -4.60 -9.97
C ASN A 35 -19.14 -5.90 -10.52
N MET A 36 -18.85 -7.06 -9.93
CA MET A 36 -19.32 -8.36 -10.41
C MET A 36 -20.83 -8.52 -10.18
N LYS A 37 -21.59 -8.46 -11.28
CA LYS A 37 -23.03 -8.81 -11.30
C LYS A 37 -23.30 -10.23 -11.79
N ASP A 38 -22.34 -10.79 -12.53
CA ASP A 38 -22.45 -12.07 -13.21
C ASP A 38 -21.23 -12.93 -12.84
N VAL A 39 -21.50 -14.04 -12.17
CA VAL A 39 -20.47 -15.00 -11.70
C VAL A 39 -19.65 -15.54 -12.88
N ARG A 40 -20.27 -15.71 -14.06
CA ARG A 40 -19.56 -16.18 -15.26
C ARG A 40 -18.47 -15.20 -15.68
N LYS A 41 -18.76 -13.89 -15.65
CA LYS A 41 -17.77 -12.85 -15.93
C LYS A 41 -16.65 -12.86 -14.89
N GLY A 42 -16.99 -13.12 -13.63
CA GLY A 42 -16.01 -13.31 -12.55
C GLY A 42 -15.01 -14.44 -12.84
N ILE A 43 -15.51 -15.61 -13.22
CA ILE A 43 -14.67 -16.77 -13.59
C ILE A 43 -13.75 -16.41 -14.77
N ILE A 44 -14.29 -15.74 -15.79
CA ILE A 44 -13.49 -15.29 -16.95
C ILE A 44 -12.39 -14.31 -16.50
N SER A 45 -12.70 -13.37 -15.62
CA SER A 45 -11.71 -12.43 -15.08
C SER A 45 -10.60 -13.14 -14.30
N VAL A 46 -10.94 -14.14 -13.47
CA VAL A 46 -9.94 -14.95 -12.75
C VAL A 46 -9.05 -15.72 -13.73
N VAL A 47 -9.64 -16.38 -14.73
CA VAL A 47 -8.88 -17.10 -15.76
C VAL A 47 -7.96 -16.16 -16.53
N LEU A 48 -8.43 -14.96 -16.88
CA LEU A 48 -7.63 -13.95 -17.56
C LEU A 48 -6.43 -13.51 -16.69
N VAL A 49 -6.66 -13.23 -15.41
CA VAL A 49 -5.58 -12.83 -14.47
C VAL A 49 -4.54 -13.95 -14.33
N VAL A 50 -4.97 -15.20 -14.15
CA VAL A 50 -4.07 -16.36 -14.06
C VAL A 50 -3.28 -16.52 -15.36
N THR A 51 -3.94 -16.40 -16.51
CA THR A 51 -3.29 -16.52 -17.83
C THR A 51 -2.24 -15.42 -18.02
N VAL A 52 -2.57 -14.17 -17.71
CA VAL A 52 -1.62 -13.04 -17.78
C VAL A 52 -0.45 -13.26 -16.83
N ALA A 53 -0.69 -13.75 -15.61
CA ALA A 53 0.37 -14.06 -14.65
C ALA A 53 1.31 -15.16 -15.16
N GLN A 54 0.78 -16.22 -15.79
CA GLN A 54 1.59 -17.30 -16.38
C GLN A 54 2.41 -16.82 -17.58
N ILE A 55 1.82 -16.01 -18.46
CA ILE A 55 2.53 -15.40 -19.59
C ILE A 55 3.65 -14.49 -19.08
N PHE A 56 3.37 -13.68 -18.05
CA PHE A 56 4.37 -12.79 -17.46
C PHE A 56 5.50 -13.57 -16.79
N TRP A 57 5.17 -14.63 -16.05
CA TRP A 57 6.15 -15.55 -15.48
C TRP A 57 7.06 -16.14 -16.55
N TRP A 58 6.48 -16.68 -17.62
CA TRP A 58 7.25 -17.18 -18.75
C TRP A 58 8.14 -16.07 -19.35
N ALA A 59 7.62 -14.86 -19.52
CA ALA A 59 8.34 -13.74 -20.08
C ALA A 59 9.58 -13.35 -19.25
N ILE A 60 9.52 -13.43 -17.92
CA ILE A 60 10.66 -13.12 -17.03
C ILE A 60 11.89 -13.97 -17.35
N PHE A 61 11.69 -15.25 -17.71
CA PHE A 61 12.79 -16.17 -18.03
C PHE A 61 13.26 -16.10 -19.49
N ASN A 62 12.48 -15.47 -20.38
CA ASN A 62 12.78 -15.42 -21.81
C ASN A 62 13.28 -14.05 -22.27
N PHE A 63 12.99 -12.98 -21.53
CA PHE A 63 13.37 -11.62 -21.90
C PHE A 63 14.30 -10.96 -20.88
N GLN A 64 15.50 -10.57 -21.33
CA GLN A 64 16.53 -9.98 -20.48
C GLN A 64 16.08 -8.69 -19.76
N PHE A 65 15.23 -7.87 -20.38
CA PHE A 65 14.71 -6.65 -19.75
C PHE A 65 13.79 -6.92 -18.55
N LEU A 66 13.27 -8.15 -18.40
CA LEU A 66 12.46 -8.57 -17.25
C LEU A 66 13.28 -9.32 -16.19
N SER A 67 14.59 -9.52 -16.38
CA SER A 67 15.46 -10.25 -15.44
C SER A 67 15.44 -9.67 -14.02
N ASN A 68 15.21 -8.37 -13.87
CA ASN A 68 15.07 -7.71 -12.57
C ASN A 68 13.88 -8.21 -11.74
N PHE A 69 12.86 -8.82 -12.36
CA PHE A 69 11.73 -9.45 -11.66
C PHE A 69 12.06 -10.85 -11.13
N ALA A 70 13.12 -11.50 -11.64
CA ALA A 70 13.54 -12.81 -11.17
C ALA A 70 13.97 -12.79 -9.69
N GLY A 71 14.36 -11.62 -9.15
CA GLY A 71 14.64 -11.45 -7.73
C GLY A 71 13.46 -11.78 -6.80
N TRP A 72 12.21 -11.69 -7.29
CA TRP A 72 11.00 -12.05 -6.56
C TRP A 72 10.56 -13.50 -6.79
N ILE A 73 11.20 -14.21 -7.72
CA ILE A 73 10.89 -15.61 -8.04
C ILE A 73 11.81 -16.51 -7.21
N ARG A 74 11.64 -16.46 -5.90
CA ARG A 74 12.45 -17.20 -4.92
C ARG A 74 11.56 -17.96 -3.95
N PRO A 75 10.93 -19.09 -4.34
CA PRO A 75 9.94 -19.78 -3.52
C PRO A 75 10.43 -20.10 -2.10
N GLU A 76 11.74 -20.29 -1.91
CA GLU A 76 12.38 -20.57 -0.63
C GLU A 76 12.21 -19.46 0.43
N ILE A 77 11.98 -18.20 0.03
CA ILE A 77 11.86 -17.09 1.01
C ILE A 77 10.41 -16.84 1.46
N TYR A 78 9.41 -17.42 0.80
CA TYR A 78 7.99 -17.11 0.99
C TYR A 78 7.21 -18.07 1.89
N GLY A 79 7.84 -19.15 2.40
CA GLY A 79 7.19 -20.06 3.34
C GLY A 79 6.73 -19.34 4.63
N PRO A 80 5.90 -19.98 5.47
CA PRO A 80 5.48 -19.42 6.76
C PRO A 80 6.66 -18.94 7.64
N ASP A 81 7.74 -19.72 7.65
CA ASP A 81 9.01 -19.39 8.32
C ASP A 81 10.08 -18.83 7.37
N GLY A 82 9.69 -18.55 6.14
CA GLY A 82 10.56 -17.98 5.11
C GLY A 82 11.07 -16.60 5.49
N GLU A 83 12.27 -16.26 5.03
CA GLU A 83 12.94 -15.00 5.37
C GLU A 83 12.07 -13.77 5.05
N ALA A 84 11.37 -13.77 3.91
CA ALA A 84 10.53 -12.66 3.50
C ALA A 84 9.28 -12.51 4.37
N THR A 85 8.66 -13.63 4.75
CA THR A 85 7.49 -13.64 5.65
C THR A 85 7.87 -13.12 7.03
N ARG A 86 8.96 -13.65 7.60
CA ARG A 86 9.48 -13.21 8.91
C ARG A 86 9.88 -11.75 8.91
N PHE A 87 10.54 -11.29 7.85
CA PHE A 87 10.96 -9.90 7.71
C PHE A 87 9.76 -8.94 7.59
N LYS A 88 8.76 -9.27 6.76
CA LYS A 88 7.55 -8.47 6.60
C LYS A 88 6.74 -8.38 7.89
N LEU A 89 6.59 -9.51 8.58
CA LEU A 89 5.81 -9.60 9.83
C LEU A 89 6.59 -9.11 11.05
N PHE A 90 7.89 -8.83 10.94
CA PHE A 90 8.69 -8.36 12.07
C PHE A 90 8.09 -7.11 12.73
N GLY A 91 7.63 -6.14 11.93
CA GLY A 91 6.96 -4.93 12.45
C GLY A 91 5.67 -5.25 13.22
N VAL A 92 4.87 -6.19 12.72
CA VAL A 92 3.64 -6.65 13.39
C VAL A 92 3.96 -7.35 14.71
N ASN A 93 4.97 -8.23 14.71
CA ASN A 93 5.39 -8.95 15.91
C ASN A 93 5.93 -7.99 16.97
N ALA A 94 6.76 -7.01 16.58
CA ALA A 94 7.26 -5.98 17.49
C ALA A 94 6.12 -5.15 18.12
N ILE A 95 5.04 -4.89 17.37
CA ILE A 95 3.83 -4.26 17.92
C ILE A 95 3.16 -5.19 18.94
N LEU A 96 2.91 -6.44 18.57
CA LEU A 96 2.26 -7.44 19.44
C LEU A 96 3.00 -7.61 20.77
N ASP A 97 4.33 -7.64 20.73
CA ASP A 97 5.19 -7.77 21.92
C ASP A 97 5.03 -6.61 22.92
N ASN A 98 4.47 -5.46 22.48
CA ASN A 98 4.22 -4.27 23.31
C ASN A 98 2.72 -4.07 23.63
N MET A 99 1.82 -4.91 23.10
CA MET A 99 0.36 -4.83 23.29
C MET A 99 -0.07 -5.58 24.56
N HIS A 100 0.22 -5.00 25.73
CA HIS A 100 -0.01 -5.67 27.03
C HIS A 100 -1.43 -5.55 27.61
N SER A 101 -2.29 -4.70 27.06
CA SER A 101 -3.63 -4.46 27.62
C SER A 101 -4.72 -4.39 26.55
N LEU A 102 -5.97 -4.64 26.94
CA LEU A 102 -7.13 -4.49 26.05
C LEU A 102 -7.23 -3.07 25.46
N LEU A 103 -6.83 -2.05 26.23
CA LEU A 103 -6.79 -0.67 25.75
C LEU A 103 -5.79 -0.49 24.61
N HIS A 104 -4.62 -1.15 24.67
CA HIS A 104 -3.68 -1.11 23.55
C HIS A 104 -4.28 -1.76 22.29
N TRP A 105 -5.02 -2.86 22.43
CA TRP A 105 -5.70 -3.48 21.29
C TRP A 105 -6.79 -2.57 20.68
N LEU A 106 -7.53 -1.84 21.52
CA LEU A 106 -8.62 -0.97 21.06
C LEU A 106 -8.10 0.34 20.46
N PHE A 107 -7.13 0.99 21.10
CA PHE A 107 -6.68 2.35 20.80
C PHE A 107 -5.25 2.45 20.28
N GLY A 108 -4.53 1.32 20.20
CA GLY A 108 -3.14 1.29 19.77
C GLY A 108 -2.17 1.71 20.87
N LEU A 109 -0.90 1.78 20.49
CA LEU A 109 0.21 2.27 21.33
C LEU A 109 0.40 3.79 21.23
N GLY A 110 -0.40 4.45 20.39
CA GLY A 110 -0.35 5.89 20.14
C GLY A 110 0.38 6.24 18.84
N PRO A 111 0.03 7.38 18.20
CA PRO A 111 0.69 7.85 16.99
C PRO A 111 2.21 7.96 17.15
N GLY A 112 2.97 7.48 16.18
CA GLY A 112 4.43 7.57 16.21
C GLY A 112 5.12 6.54 17.10
N HIS A 113 4.37 5.62 17.74
CA HIS A 113 4.94 4.62 18.64
C HIS A 113 5.16 3.26 17.95
N THR A 114 4.75 3.08 16.69
CA THR A 114 4.91 1.81 15.97
C THR A 114 5.69 1.92 14.66
N VAL A 115 5.18 1.33 13.58
CA VAL A 115 5.83 1.22 12.26
C VAL A 115 5.25 2.21 11.24
N ASP A 116 4.72 3.29 11.76
CA ASP A 116 4.15 4.39 11.01
C ASP A 116 5.25 5.34 10.51
N ARG A 117 4.89 6.33 9.69
CA ARG A 117 5.85 7.28 9.12
C ARG A 117 6.36 8.26 10.19
N LEU A 118 5.53 8.63 11.16
CA LEU A 118 5.92 9.52 12.27
C LEU A 118 6.99 8.83 13.12
N GLY A 119 6.76 7.60 13.57
CA GLY A 119 7.68 6.82 14.39
C GLY A 119 8.89 6.32 13.61
N GLY A 120 8.67 5.80 12.41
CA GLY A 120 9.73 5.26 11.56
C GLY A 120 10.73 6.31 11.10
N TRP A 121 10.29 7.48 10.66
CA TRP A 121 11.21 8.47 10.06
C TRP A 121 11.18 9.79 10.81
N MET A 122 10.00 10.35 11.05
CA MET A 122 9.92 11.75 11.47
C MET A 122 10.48 11.99 12.88
N LEU A 123 10.16 11.14 13.84
CA LEU A 123 10.67 11.26 15.21
C LEU A 123 12.17 10.97 15.30
N ARG A 124 12.71 10.14 14.40
CA ARG A 124 14.15 9.87 14.30
C ARG A 124 14.89 11.05 13.69
N ASP A 125 14.42 11.54 12.56
CA ASP A 125 15.15 12.50 11.71
C ASP A 125 14.88 13.96 12.12
N TYR A 126 13.73 14.24 12.75
CA TYR A 126 13.28 15.58 13.14
C TYR A 126 12.94 15.68 14.64
N SER A 127 13.56 14.84 15.48
CA SER A 127 13.38 14.85 16.94
C SER A 127 13.55 16.24 17.55
N SER A 128 14.52 17.03 17.08
CA SER A 128 14.79 18.39 17.57
C SER A 128 13.62 19.36 17.38
N LEU A 129 12.74 19.11 16.39
CA LEU A 129 11.54 19.91 16.14
C LEU A 129 10.33 19.34 16.88
N LEU A 130 10.23 18.02 17.01
CA LEU A 130 9.05 17.33 17.52
C LEU A 130 9.07 17.13 19.04
N ALA A 131 10.23 16.85 19.64
CA ALA A 131 10.36 16.65 21.08
C ALA A 131 9.91 17.88 21.91
N PRO A 132 10.22 19.14 21.53
CA PRO A 132 9.70 20.31 22.24
C PRO A 132 8.17 20.44 22.21
N LEU A 133 7.51 19.82 21.22
CA LEU A 133 6.04 19.79 21.11
C LEU A 133 5.40 18.66 21.93
N GLY A 134 6.20 17.94 22.73
CA GLY A 134 5.75 16.83 23.58
C GLY A 134 5.70 15.48 22.86
N ALA A 135 6.36 15.33 21.70
CA ALA A 135 6.42 14.05 21.02
C ALA A 135 7.22 13.02 21.81
N THR A 136 6.64 11.85 22.04
CA THR A 136 7.27 10.70 22.71
C THR A 136 7.60 9.62 21.69
N THR A 137 8.55 8.74 22.06
CA THR A 137 9.02 7.64 21.20
C THR A 137 8.88 6.30 21.91
N ASN A 138 8.86 5.24 21.11
CA ASN A 138 8.94 3.85 21.56
C ASN A 138 10.13 3.15 20.87
N THR A 139 10.60 2.03 21.41
CA THR A 139 11.71 1.24 20.88
C THR A 139 11.36 0.48 19.60
N ILE A 140 10.07 0.28 19.31
CA ILE A 140 9.59 -0.51 18.16
C ILE A 140 10.22 -0.03 16.85
N ALA A 141 10.09 1.25 16.51
CA ALA A 141 10.63 1.79 15.26
C ALA A 141 12.16 1.58 15.15
N ALA A 142 12.90 1.77 16.26
CA ALA A 142 14.34 1.56 16.31
C ALA A 142 14.72 0.08 16.09
N GLN A 143 13.99 -0.85 16.70
CA GLN A 143 14.18 -2.30 16.49
C GLN A 143 13.93 -2.69 15.03
N VAL A 144 12.85 -2.16 14.44
CA VAL A 144 12.52 -2.43 13.03
C VAL A 144 13.58 -1.85 12.09
N TRP A 145 14.13 -0.67 12.38
CA TRP A 145 15.26 -0.14 11.62
C TRP A 145 16.53 -0.97 11.74
N SER A 146 16.83 -1.48 12.94
CA SER A 146 17.95 -2.40 13.13
C SER A 146 17.78 -3.66 12.28
N GLN A 147 16.57 -4.21 12.25
CA GLN A 147 16.24 -5.37 11.41
C GLN A 147 16.30 -5.05 9.91
N MET A 148 15.86 -3.84 9.50
CA MET A 148 15.99 -3.35 8.13
C MET A 148 17.46 -3.28 7.71
N ALA A 149 18.33 -2.72 8.54
CA ALA A 149 19.75 -2.59 8.25
C ALA A 149 20.46 -3.95 8.13
N ALA A 150 19.97 -4.98 8.83
CA ALA A 150 20.53 -6.33 8.81
C ALA A 150 20.03 -7.21 7.65
N SER A 151 19.01 -6.77 6.89
CA SER A 151 18.33 -7.60 5.90
C SER A 151 18.64 -7.17 4.47
N TRP A 152 19.05 -8.10 3.62
CA TRP A 152 19.25 -7.84 2.20
C TRP A 152 17.92 -7.54 1.47
N LEU A 153 16.79 -8.04 1.99
CA LEU A 153 15.45 -7.78 1.45
C LEU A 153 15.07 -6.30 1.55
N ALA A 154 15.57 -5.60 2.58
CA ALA A 154 15.34 -4.18 2.77
C ALA A 154 15.84 -3.34 1.59
N ASN A 155 16.98 -3.73 1.01
CA ASN A 155 17.58 -3.07 -0.15
C ASN A 155 17.00 -3.58 -1.49
N GLY A 156 16.34 -4.75 -1.48
CA GLY A 156 15.81 -5.38 -2.68
C GLY A 156 14.40 -4.94 -3.06
N SER A 157 13.52 -4.67 -2.09
CA SER A 157 12.17 -4.17 -2.37
C SER A 157 11.42 -3.67 -1.13
N THR A 158 10.68 -2.56 -1.28
CA THR A 158 9.73 -2.10 -0.26
C THR A 158 8.55 -3.05 -0.05
N MET A 159 8.30 -4.01 -0.95
CA MET A 159 7.27 -5.03 -0.78
C MET A 159 7.40 -5.78 0.55
N PHE A 160 8.64 -6.08 0.93
CA PHE A 160 8.96 -6.82 2.15
C PHE A 160 9.13 -5.92 3.38
N SER A 161 9.01 -4.60 3.22
CA SER A 161 9.22 -3.65 4.30
C SER A 161 8.29 -3.95 5.49
N PRO A 162 8.83 -4.13 6.71
CA PRO A 162 8.05 -4.20 7.94
C PRO A 162 7.35 -2.87 8.27
N PHE A 163 7.78 -1.76 7.67
CA PHE A 163 7.06 -0.49 7.71
C PHE A 163 5.98 -0.46 6.62
N PHE A 164 4.74 -0.79 6.98
CA PHE A 164 3.60 -0.72 6.06
C PHE A 164 2.34 -0.15 6.72
N GLY A 165 1.52 0.52 5.91
CA GLY A 165 0.43 1.38 6.36
C GLY A 165 -0.62 0.71 7.24
N TRP A 166 -1.08 -0.50 6.92
CA TRP A 166 -2.13 -1.15 7.73
C TRP A 166 -1.61 -1.61 9.10
N ALA A 167 -0.38 -2.11 9.18
CA ALA A 167 0.24 -2.42 10.47
C ALA A 167 0.46 -1.14 11.29
N ALA A 168 0.85 -0.04 10.65
CA ALA A 168 0.98 1.26 11.30
C ALA A 168 -0.35 1.79 11.85
N VAL A 169 -1.43 1.78 11.05
CA VAL A 169 -2.76 2.23 11.50
C VAL A 169 -3.25 1.39 12.68
N TRP A 170 -3.12 0.07 12.59
CA TRP A 170 -3.51 -0.81 13.70
C TRP A 170 -2.61 -0.64 14.93
N GLY A 171 -1.30 -0.53 14.74
CA GLY A 171 -0.34 -0.36 15.83
C GLY A 171 -0.53 0.93 16.61
N ASP A 172 -0.74 2.04 15.89
CA ASP A 172 -0.85 3.36 16.52
C ASP A 172 -2.25 3.66 17.05
N LEU A 173 -3.30 3.20 16.36
CA LEU A 173 -4.69 3.58 16.64
C LEU A 173 -5.62 2.40 17.00
N GLY A 174 -5.08 1.18 17.02
CA GLY A 174 -5.81 -0.03 17.39
C GLY A 174 -6.92 -0.39 16.41
N ILE A 175 -7.84 -1.22 16.89
CA ILE A 175 -9.03 -1.63 16.13
C ILE A 175 -9.92 -0.42 15.80
N VAL A 176 -10.03 0.56 16.71
CA VAL A 176 -10.82 1.78 16.48
C VAL A 176 -10.27 2.55 15.28
N GLY A 177 -8.95 2.66 15.17
CA GLY A 177 -8.28 3.25 14.01
C GLY A 177 -8.61 2.54 12.70
N ILE A 178 -8.48 1.21 12.68
CA ILE A 178 -8.79 0.40 11.49
C ILE A 178 -10.25 0.59 11.06
N VAL A 179 -11.20 0.50 12.00
CA VAL A 179 -12.63 0.71 11.72
C VAL A 179 -12.87 2.11 11.17
N THR A 180 -12.24 3.13 11.76
CA THR A 180 -12.36 4.53 11.32
C THR A 180 -11.83 4.69 9.90
N TYR A 181 -10.63 4.17 9.60
CA TYR A 181 -10.04 4.21 8.26
C TYR A 181 -10.94 3.50 7.24
N CYS A 182 -11.38 2.26 7.53
CA CYS A 182 -12.28 1.51 6.65
C CYS A 182 -13.61 2.25 6.41
N TYR A 183 -14.15 2.90 7.45
CA TYR A 183 -15.37 3.70 7.32
C TYR A 183 -15.15 4.94 6.43
N LEU A 184 -14.04 5.65 6.58
CA LEU A 184 -13.68 6.77 5.69
C LEU A 184 -13.50 6.30 4.24
N TYR A 185 -12.83 5.17 4.03
CA TYR A 185 -12.73 4.54 2.71
C TYR A 185 -14.10 4.25 2.11
N PHE A 186 -15.04 3.71 2.89
CA PHE A 186 -16.41 3.46 2.47
C PHE A 186 -17.14 4.76 2.09
N LEU A 187 -16.99 5.83 2.88
CA LEU A 187 -17.58 7.13 2.56
C LEU A 187 -17.03 7.69 1.24
N ILE A 188 -15.71 7.68 1.06
CA ILE A 188 -15.07 8.14 -0.19
C ILE A 188 -15.59 7.32 -1.38
N TRP A 189 -15.62 5.99 -1.24
CA TRP A 189 -16.14 5.09 -2.25
C TRP A 189 -17.59 5.41 -2.63
N ARG A 190 -18.46 5.62 -1.64
CA ARG A 190 -19.91 5.81 -1.86
C ARG A 190 -20.26 7.21 -2.38
N TYR A 191 -19.55 8.23 -1.92
CA TYR A 191 -19.92 9.63 -2.14
C TYR A 191 -19.05 10.34 -3.16
N LEU A 192 -17.77 10.00 -3.27
CA LEU A 192 -16.81 10.67 -4.17
C LEU A 192 -16.47 9.84 -5.41
N CYS A 193 -16.24 8.53 -5.28
CA CYS A 193 -15.86 7.68 -6.41
C CYS A 193 -17.07 7.29 -7.29
N LYS A 194 -17.49 8.19 -8.19
CA LYS A 194 -18.66 7.98 -9.06
C LYS A 194 -18.39 7.07 -10.26
N ASP A 195 -17.14 6.96 -10.69
CA ASP A 195 -16.71 6.14 -11.81
C ASP A 195 -15.63 5.14 -11.41
N ASP A 196 -15.38 4.18 -12.30
CA ASP A 196 -14.46 3.07 -12.06
C ASP A 196 -13.00 3.53 -11.96
N VAL A 197 -12.63 4.65 -12.57
CA VAL A 197 -11.27 5.22 -12.44
C VAL A 197 -11.01 5.71 -11.02
N SER A 198 -11.94 6.47 -10.42
CA SER A 198 -11.79 6.91 -9.03
C SER A 198 -11.82 5.74 -8.04
N LYS A 199 -12.66 4.74 -8.29
CA LYS A 199 -12.68 3.51 -7.46
C LYS A 199 -11.38 2.73 -7.56
N PHE A 200 -10.82 2.61 -8.77
CA PHE A 200 -9.53 1.99 -9.01
C PHE A 200 -8.42 2.72 -8.24
N GLN A 201 -8.37 4.05 -8.33
CA GLN A 201 -7.40 4.86 -7.58
C GLN A 201 -7.52 4.65 -6.07
N LEU A 202 -8.74 4.64 -5.53
CA LEU A 202 -8.96 4.39 -4.10
C LEU A 202 -8.48 2.98 -3.68
N LEU A 203 -8.76 1.96 -4.50
CA LEU A 203 -8.28 0.60 -4.25
C LEU A 203 -6.76 0.50 -4.33
N CYS A 204 -6.10 1.23 -5.23
CA CYS A 204 -4.64 1.32 -5.25
C CYS A 204 -4.10 1.84 -3.91
N VAL A 205 -4.68 2.90 -3.34
CA VAL A 205 -4.28 3.41 -2.01
C VAL A 205 -4.47 2.33 -0.95
N PHE A 206 -5.62 1.64 -0.97
CA PHE A 206 -5.91 0.55 -0.03
C PHE A 206 -4.84 -0.57 -0.11
N VAL A 207 -4.47 -1.00 -1.32
CA VAL A 207 -3.47 -2.06 -1.53
C VAL A 207 -2.06 -1.59 -1.19
N VAL A 208 -1.69 -0.35 -1.52
CA VAL A 208 -0.39 0.25 -1.15
C VAL A 208 -0.16 0.21 0.35
N GLY A 209 -1.22 0.34 1.16
CA GLY A 209 -1.13 0.22 2.62
C GLY A 209 -0.59 -1.12 3.11
N TRP A 210 -0.66 -2.19 2.33
CA TRP A 210 -0.07 -3.50 2.66
C TRP A 210 1.40 -3.61 2.23
N VAL A 211 1.82 -2.77 1.30
CA VAL A 211 3.16 -2.78 0.71
C VAL A 211 4.09 -1.87 1.51
N GLN A 212 3.69 -0.63 1.73
CA GLN A 212 4.52 0.41 2.33
C GLN A 212 3.69 1.37 3.19
N ALA A 213 4.35 2.29 3.90
CA ALA A 213 3.71 3.34 4.71
C ALA A 213 3.04 4.46 3.86
N GLY A 214 2.48 4.12 2.69
CA GLY A 214 1.92 5.07 1.73
C GLY A 214 0.66 5.78 2.23
N LEU A 215 -0.11 5.16 3.12
CA LEU A 215 -1.31 5.79 3.72
C LEU A 215 -1.02 7.08 4.50
N GLN A 216 0.25 7.27 4.89
CA GLN A 216 0.72 8.39 5.69
C GLN A 216 1.74 9.24 4.92
N GLU A 217 1.95 8.95 3.64
CA GLU A 217 2.82 9.72 2.76
C GLU A 217 1.99 10.90 2.20
N PRO A 218 2.28 12.15 2.62
CA PRO A 218 1.41 13.28 2.29
C PRO A 218 1.33 13.58 0.80
N GLY A 219 2.45 13.47 0.07
CA GLY A 219 2.49 13.75 -1.36
C GLY A 219 1.63 12.79 -2.17
N PHE A 220 1.70 11.50 -1.87
CA PHE A 220 0.93 10.43 -2.46
C PHE A 220 -0.56 10.59 -2.17
N MET A 221 -0.91 10.81 -0.89
CA MET A 221 -2.31 10.96 -0.50
C MET A 221 -2.94 12.22 -1.08
N LEU A 222 -2.23 13.36 -1.07
CA LEU A 222 -2.71 14.60 -1.69
C LEU A 222 -2.87 14.46 -3.20
N PHE A 223 -1.92 13.78 -3.86
CA PHE A 223 -2.00 13.53 -5.30
C PHE A 223 -3.24 12.70 -5.66
N VAL A 224 -3.45 11.55 -4.99
CA VAL A 224 -4.62 10.71 -5.27
C VAL A 224 -5.93 11.42 -4.91
N ALA A 225 -5.99 12.12 -3.78
CA ALA A 225 -7.16 12.90 -3.39
C ALA A 225 -7.51 13.97 -4.43
N SER A 226 -6.50 14.63 -5.00
CA SER A 226 -6.69 15.63 -6.05
C SER A 226 -7.26 15.01 -7.33
N LEU A 227 -6.76 13.84 -7.75
CA LEU A 227 -7.28 13.14 -8.93
C LEU A 227 -8.75 12.70 -8.74
N ILE A 228 -9.08 12.13 -7.59
CA ILE A 228 -10.46 11.75 -7.26
C ILE A 228 -11.36 12.99 -7.20
N GLY A 229 -10.90 14.07 -6.59
CA GLY A 229 -11.64 15.32 -6.47
C GLY A 229 -11.93 15.98 -7.83
N LEU A 230 -10.92 16.08 -8.70
CA LEU A 230 -11.08 16.59 -10.07
C LEU A 230 -12.09 15.75 -10.85
N ARG A 231 -11.97 14.43 -10.78
CA ARG A 231 -12.87 13.53 -11.49
C ARG A 231 -14.31 13.64 -10.98
N TRP A 232 -14.48 13.75 -9.67
CA TRP A 232 -15.79 13.98 -9.06
C TRP A 232 -16.42 15.30 -9.52
N GLN A 233 -15.63 16.38 -9.62
CA GLN A 233 -16.11 17.67 -10.12
C GLN A 233 -16.55 17.60 -11.59
N GLU A 234 -15.77 16.92 -12.44
CA GLU A 234 -16.14 16.71 -13.85
C GLU A 234 -17.46 15.96 -13.99
N VAL A 235 -17.62 14.85 -13.28
CA VAL A 235 -18.84 14.04 -13.34
C VAL A 235 -20.05 14.84 -12.86
N ARG A 236 -19.88 15.65 -11.80
CA ARG A 236 -20.95 16.51 -11.30
C ARG A 236 -21.36 17.57 -12.32
N LYS A 237 -20.40 18.25 -12.94
CA LYS A 237 -20.66 19.24 -14.00
C LYS A 237 -21.44 18.62 -15.17
N GLN A 238 -21.05 17.42 -15.61
CA GLN A 238 -21.76 16.70 -16.69
C GLN A 238 -23.18 16.29 -16.32
N LEU A 239 -23.44 16.01 -15.03
CA LEU A 239 -24.80 15.73 -14.56
C LEU A 239 -25.65 17.00 -14.55
N ASP A 240 -25.10 18.11 -14.08
CA ASP A 240 -25.79 19.40 -14.05
C ASP A 240 -26.13 19.88 -15.47
N GLU A 241 -25.20 19.72 -16.43
CA GLU A 241 -25.40 20.05 -17.86
C GLU A 241 -26.43 19.15 -18.57
N LYS A 242 -26.67 17.92 -18.10
CA LYS A 242 -27.66 16.99 -18.68
C LYS A 242 -29.06 17.17 -18.11
N VAL A 243 -29.20 17.90 -17.01
CA VAL A 243 -30.48 18.16 -16.33
C VAL A 243 -31.11 19.49 -16.81
N ILE A 244 -30.35 20.31 -17.54
CA ILE A 244 -30.82 21.49 -18.30
C ILE A 244 -31.18 21.04 -19.73
#